data_AF-A0A521HCZ7-F1
#
_entry.id   AF-A0A521HCZ7-F1
#
_cell.length_a   1.000
_cell.length_b   1.000
_cell.length_c   1.000
_cell.angle_alpha   90.00
_cell.angle_beta   90.00
_cell.angle_gamma   90.00
#
_symmetry.space_group_name_H-M   'P 1'
#
loop_
_entity.id
_entity.type
_entity.pdbx_description
1 polymer ?
#
loop_
_entity_poly.entity_id
_entity_poly.type
_entity_poly.pdbx_seq_one_letter_code
_entity_poly.pdbx_strand_id
1 'polypeptide(L)'
;MKRIVFPALAIGIFVAGMGIGFASQHVLPSMYHKLSPREAAENLLEVAMEEAEGGSWEMIGIGRVLYLGGQKAKGEAIFSRILNDDPDDSDSYRIAHVYAEAGEWEKAKPMFDRYIERNQKEYRDLVEIGALYMMNGDRETAERLFDTAFRSRWEFWSITYAAGAYLGVKPQG
;
A
#
# COMPACT_ATOMS: atom_id res chain seq x y z
N MET A 1 8.63 -20.29 14.16
CA MET A 1 7.32 -19.64 13.98
C MET A 1 6.73 -19.32 15.35
N LYS A 2 6.78 -18.06 15.77
CA LYS A 2 6.06 -17.59 16.96
C LYS A 2 4.80 -16.88 16.47
N ARG A 3 3.63 -17.43 16.77
CA ARG A 3 2.34 -16.75 16.54
C ARG A 3 2.30 -15.52 17.44
N ILE A 4 2.07 -14.35 16.85
CA ILE A 4 2.04 -13.07 17.57
C ILE A 4 0.56 -12.74 17.80
N VAL A 5 0.19 -12.59 19.07
CA VAL A 5 -1.18 -12.29 19.51
C VAL A 5 -1.29 -10.78 19.72
N PHE A 6 -2.20 -10.12 19.00
CA PHE A 6 -2.62 -8.75 19.29
C PHE A 6 -3.67 -8.78 20.42
N PRO A 7 -3.63 -7.86 21.40
CA PRO A 7 -4.75 -7.69 22.32
C PRO A 7 -5.88 -6.98 21.56
N ALA A 8 -6.77 -7.76 20.92
CA ALA A 8 -8.00 -7.27 20.34
C ALA A 8 -8.94 -6.80 21.47
N LEU A 9 -9.60 -5.65 21.27
CA LEU A 9 -10.71 -5.25 22.11
C LEU A 9 -11.90 -6.09 21.64
N ALA A 10 -11.95 -7.35 22.08
CA ALA A 10 -12.90 -8.34 21.61
C ALA A 10 -14.35 -7.87 21.80
N ILE A 11 -14.96 -7.33 20.74
CA ILE A 11 -16.35 -7.64 20.46
C ILE A 11 -16.33 -9.12 20.10
N GLY A 12 -16.60 -9.96 21.09
CA GLY A 12 -16.53 -11.41 20.95
C GLY A 12 -17.50 -11.90 19.88
N ILE A 13 -17.01 -12.04 18.65
CA ILE A 13 -17.70 -12.78 17.61
C ILE A 13 -17.00 -14.13 17.54
N PHE A 14 -17.54 -15.04 18.34
CA PHE A 14 -17.10 -16.43 18.40
C PHE A 14 -17.49 -17.14 17.10
N VAL A 15 -16.66 -17.03 16.06
CA VAL A 15 -16.79 -17.83 14.84
C VAL A 15 -15.98 -19.12 14.98
N ALA A 16 -16.21 -19.87 16.06
CA ALA A 16 -15.72 -21.23 16.15
C ALA A 16 -16.71 -22.14 15.40
N GLY A 17 -16.48 -22.35 14.11
CA GLY A 17 -17.08 -23.48 13.36
C GLY A 17 -18.10 -23.14 12.27
N MET A 18 -18.45 -21.87 12.04
CA MET A 18 -19.12 -21.46 10.81
C MET A 18 -18.06 -20.96 9.86
N GLY A 19 -17.92 -21.56 8.67
CA GLY A 19 -16.88 -21.15 7.72
C GLY A 19 -16.85 -19.64 7.54
N ILE A 20 -15.65 -19.07 7.37
CA ILE A 20 -15.36 -17.62 7.31
C ILE A 20 -16.37 -16.86 6.43
N GLY A 21 -16.90 -17.49 5.38
CA GLY A 21 -17.94 -16.93 4.49
C GLY A 21 -19.38 -16.83 5.05
N PHE A 22 -19.79 -17.64 6.04
CA PHE A 22 -21.18 -17.63 6.55
C PHE A 22 -21.38 -16.61 7.68
N ALA A 23 -20.39 -16.44 8.56
CA ALA A 23 -20.43 -15.43 9.62
C ALA A 23 -20.25 -14.00 9.06
N SER A 24 -19.37 -13.83 8.06
CA SER A 24 -19.10 -12.53 7.45
C SER A 24 -20.31 -11.90 6.76
N GLN A 25 -21.18 -12.70 6.13
CA GLN A 25 -22.39 -12.19 5.45
C GLN A 25 -23.41 -11.53 6.39
N HIS A 26 -23.46 -11.92 7.67
CA HIS A 26 -24.42 -11.41 8.64
C HIS A 26 -23.79 -10.42 9.64
N VAL A 27 -22.49 -10.56 9.91
CA VAL A 27 -21.75 -9.75 10.89
C VAL A 27 -21.22 -8.44 10.27
N LEU A 28 -20.70 -8.48 9.04
CA LEU A 28 -20.11 -7.28 8.45
C LEU A 28 -21.12 -6.13 8.35
N PRO A 29 -22.39 -6.32 7.93
CA PRO A 29 -23.35 -5.21 7.87
C PRO A 29 -23.49 -4.43 9.18
N SER A 30 -23.48 -5.10 10.36
CA SER A 30 -23.55 -4.39 11.64
C SER A 30 -22.27 -3.63 12.00
N MET A 31 -21.14 -3.97 11.38
CA MET A 31 -19.85 -3.30 11.60
C MET A 31 -19.75 -1.95 10.89
N TYR A 32 -20.63 -1.63 9.93
CA TYR A 32 -20.57 -0.36 9.21
C TYR A 32 -21.92 0.32 8.94
N HIS A 33 -23.05 -0.39 8.99
CA HIS A 33 -24.36 0.25 8.77
C HIS A 33 -24.73 1.22 9.89
N LYS A 34 -25.13 2.45 9.50
CA LYS A 34 -25.60 3.52 10.40
C LYS A 34 -24.56 4.01 11.43
N LEU A 35 -23.30 3.59 11.30
CA LEU A 35 -22.18 4.12 12.08
C LEU A 35 -21.60 5.37 11.41
N SER A 36 -20.85 6.16 12.16
CA SER A 36 -20.02 7.19 11.54
C SER A 36 -18.96 6.55 10.64
N PRO A 37 -18.46 7.25 9.60
CA PRO A 37 -17.39 6.71 8.74
C PRO A 37 -16.15 6.25 9.52
N ARG A 38 -15.84 6.93 10.62
CA ARG A 38 -14.70 6.59 11.48
C ARG A 38 -14.94 5.28 12.23
N GLU A 39 -16.07 5.13 12.89
CA GLU A 39 -16.41 3.90 13.64
C GLU A 39 -16.53 2.71 12.68
N ALA A 40 -17.15 2.90 11.52
CA ALA A 40 -17.23 1.88 10.48
C ALA A 40 -15.84 1.42 10.01
N ALA A 41 -14.93 2.37 9.75
CA ALA A 41 -13.57 2.05 9.35
C ALA A 41 -12.79 1.32 10.46
N GLU A 42 -12.92 1.76 11.72
CA GLU A 42 -12.26 1.12 12.87
C GLU A 42 -12.71 -0.34 13.04
N ASN A 43 -14.02 -0.61 13.00
CA ASN A 43 -14.55 -1.98 13.10
C ASN A 43 -14.11 -2.87 11.92
N LEU A 44 -14.16 -2.35 10.69
CA LEU A 44 -13.78 -3.12 9.50
C LEU A 44 -12.27 -3.40 9.45
N LEU A 45 -11.44 -2.47 9.95
CA LEU A 45 -10.00 -2.67 10.04
C LEU A 45 -9.64 -3.69 11.12
N GLU A 46 -10.39 -3.79 12.21
CA GLU A 46 -10.20 -4.85 13.21
C GLU A 46 -10.44 -6.23 12.59
N VAL A 47 -11.54 -6.41 11.84
CA VAL A 47 -11.80 -7.65 11.10
C VAL A 47 -10.68 -7.94 10.09
N ALA A 48 -10.22 -6.94 9.34
CA ALA A 48 -9.13 -7.11 8.38
C ALA A 48 -7.82 -7.54 9.05
N MET A 49 -7.51 -7.02 10.25
CA MET A 49 -6.32 -7.42 11.02
C MET A 49 -6.39 -8.87 11.50
N GLU A 50 -7.58 -9.35 11.87
CA GLU A 50 -7.77 -10.76 12.26
C GLU A 50 -7.56 -11.70 11.07
N GLU A 51 -8.12 -11.36 9.90
CA GLU A 51 -8.01 -12.14 8.66
C GLU A 51 -6.60 -12.11 8.04
N ALA A 52 -5.83 -11.03 8.27
CA ALA A 52 -4.51 -10.86 7.67
C ALA A 52 -3.49 -11.94 8.12
N GLU A 53 -3.73 -12.63 9.24
CA GLU A 53 -2.84 -13.65 9.84
C GLU A 53 -1.35 -13.27 9.96
N GLY A 54 -1.03 -11.96 9.86
CA GLY A 54 0.33 -11.43 9.89
C GLY A 54 1.06 -11.31 8.54
N GLY A 55 0.38 -11.48 7.40
CA GLY A 55 0.96 -11.25 6.07
C GLY A 55 1.34 -9.79 5.83
N SER A 56 2.54 -9.54 5.30
CA SER A 56 3.04 -8.17 5.10
C SER A 56 2.21 -7.41 4.07
N TRP A 57 1.79 -8.05 2.98
CA TRP A 57 0.92 -7.47 1.96
C TRP A 57 -0.40 -6.95 2.56
N GLU A 58 -1.11 -7.80 3.31
CA GLU A 58 -2.39 -7.46 3.94
C GLU A 58 -2.20 -6.34 4.97
N MET A 59 -1.15 -6.43 5.77
CA MET A 59 -0.82 -5.41 6.76
C MET A 59 -0.46 -4.06 6.11
N ILE A 60 0.23 -4.04 4.96
CA ILE A 60 0.46 -2.80 4.20
C ILE A 60 -0.87 -2.22 3.71
N GLY A 61 -1.82 -3.06 3.26
CA GLY A 61 -3.17 -2.61 2.89
C GLY A 61 -3.91 -1.94 4.05
N ILE A 62 -3.88 -2.55 5.24
CA ILE A 62 -4.44 -1.98 6.47
C ILE A 62 -3.73 -0.68 6.86
N GLY A 63 -2.39 -0.68 6.81
CA GLY A 63 -1.56 0.48 7.05
C GLY A 63 -1.87 1.63 6.12
N ARG A 64 -2.09 1.36 4.82
CA ARG A 64 -2.48 2.35 3.81
C ARG A 64 -3.79 3.03 4.17
N VAL A 65 -4.83 2.27 4.53
CA VAL A 65 -6.13 2.82 4.91
C VAL A 65 -6.01 3.70 6.15
N LEU A 66 -5.29 3.24 7.18
CA LEU A 66 -5.03 4.02 8.39
C LEU A 66 -4.24 5.30 8.10
N TYR A 67 -3.21 5.21 7.26
CA TYR A 67 -2.32 6.32 6.95
C TYR A 67 -3.02 7.42 6.17
N LEU A 68 -3.68 7.06 5.07
CA LEU A 68 -4.40 8.00 4.20
C LEU A 68 -5.71 8.47 4.84
N GLY A 69 -6.33 7.66 5.70
CA GLY A 69 -7.53 7.99 6.48
C GLY A 69 -7.28 8.94 7.66
N GLY A 70 -6.08 9.50 7.80
CA GLY A 70 -5.74 10.49 8.84
C GLY A 70 -5.25 9.88 10.16
N GLN A 71 -5.31 8.56 10.34
CA GLN A 71 -4.72 7.85 11.48
C GLN A 71 -3.23 7.55 11.23
N LYS A 72 -2.46 8.55 10.78
CA LYS A 72 -1.07 8.41 10.31
C LYS A 72 -0.17 7.66 11.30
N ALA A 73 -0.27 7.95 12.59
CA ALA A 73 0.55 7.27 13.61
C ALA A 73 0.33 5.75 13.67
N LYS A 74 -0.92 5.28 13.46
CA LYS A 74 -1.22 3.83 13.45
C LYS A 74 -0.70 3.18 12.17
N GLY A 75 -0.88 3.83 11.02
CA GLY A 75 -0.34 3.34 9.74
C GLY A 75 1.20 3.29 9.75
N GLU A 76 1.85 4.34 10.25
CA GLU A 76 3.31 4.42 10.39
C GLU A 76 3.85 3.31 11.29
N ALA A 77 3.15 2.97 12.38
CA ALA A 77 3.56 1.89 13.27
C ALA A 77 3.55 0.53 12.55
N ILE A 78 2.56 0.29 11.67
CA ILE A 78 2.51 -0.92 10.83
C ILE A 78 3.67 -0.92 9.84
N PHE A 79 3.87 0.17 9.10
CA PHE A 79 4.96 0.27 8.12
C PHE A 79 6.33 0.10 8.77
N SER A 80 6.57 0.77 9.90
CA SER A 80 7.81 0.67 10.66
C SER A 80 8.09 -0.75 11.11
N ARG A 81 7.05 -1.49 11.54
CA ARG A 81 7.22 -2.88 11.94
C ARG A 81 7.65 -3.76 10.77
N ILE A 82 7.00 -3.63 9.62
CA ILE A 82 7.31 -4.39 8.41
C ILE A 82 8.72 -4.07 7.92
N LEU A 83 9.06 -2.77 7.85
CA LEU A 83 10.38 -2.32 7.41
C LEU A 83 11.52 -2.71 8.37
N ASN A 84 11.22 -3.07 9.61
CA ASN A 84 12.22 -3.54 10.58
C ASN A 84 12.33 -5.08 10.66
N ASP A 85 11.38 -5.83 10.08
CA ASP A 85 11.30 -7.29 10.18
C ASP A 85 11.65 -7.97 8.85
N ASP A 86 12.87 -7.69 8.35
CA ASP A 86 13.40 -8.18 7.07
C ASP A 86 12.45 -7.92 5.88
N PRO A 87 12.23 -6.64 5.50
CA PRO A 87 11.32 -6.32 4.42
C PRO A 87 11.85 -6.85 3.10
N ASP A 88 10.98 -7.50 2.33
CA ASP A 88 11.28 -7.70 0.93
C ASP A 88 11.20 -6.36 0.16
N ASP A 89 11.76 -6.34 -1.04
CA ASP A 89 11.77 -5.14 -1.88
C ASP A 89 10.36 -4.69 -2.28
N SER A 90 9.43 -5.64 -2.40
CA SER A 90 8.06 -5.38 -2.80
C SER A 90 7.25 -4.72 -1.67
N ASP A 91 7.56 -5.03 -0.41
CA ASP A 91 7.00 -4.37 0.77
C ASP A 91 7.48 -2.92 0.86
N SER A 92 8.79 -2.72 0.67
CA SER A 92 9.36 -1.37 0.60
C SER A 92 8.74 -0.55 -0.54
N TYR A 93 8.57 -1.15 -1.71
CA TYR A 93 7.94 -0.53 -2.87
C TYR A 93 6.49 -0.10 -2.59
N ARG A 94 5.67 -0.98 -2.01
CA ARG A 94 4.26 -0.68 -1.69
C ARG A 94 4.14 0.41 -0.63
N ILE A 95 4.96 0.37 0.41
CA ILE A 95 4.95 1.40 1.45
C ILE A 95 5.37 2.76 0.86
N ALA A 96 6.38 2.78 -0.03
CA ALA A 96 6.78 3.99 -0.74
C ALA A 96 5.63 4.60 -1.55
N HIS A 97 4.83 3.76 -2.22
CA HIS A 97 3.61 4.19 -2.92
C HIS A 97 2.60 4.82 -1.98
N VAL A 98 2.39 4.27 -0.78
CA VAL A 98 1.49 4.91 0.20
C VAL A 98 1.99 6.29 0.60
N TYR A 99 3.29 6.45 0.87
CA TYR A 99 3.86 7.75 1.18
C TYR A 99 3.72 8.74 0.02
N ALA A 100 3.96 8.30 -1.21
CA ALA A 100 3.77 9.13 -2.40
C ALA A 100 2.29 9.53 -2.59
N GLU A 101 1.36 8.61 -2.36
CA GLU A 101 -0.09 8.89 -2.39
C GLU A 101 -0.49 9.92 -1.34
N ALA A 102 0.11 9.85 -0.15
CA ALA A 102 -0.07 10.80 0.95
C ALA A 102 0.59 12.18 0.70
N GLY A 103 1.30 12.36 -0.42
CA GLY A 103 2.05 13.58 -0.74
C GLY A 103 3.36 13.72 0.04
N GLU A 104 3.82 12.64 0.67
CA GLU A 104 5.04 12.61 1.49
C GLU A 104 6.23 12.10 0.68
N TRP A 105 6.57 12.84 -0.37
CA TRP A 105 7.63 12.47 -1.30
C TRP A 105 8.98 12.25 -0.61
N GLU A 106 9.30 13.05 0.41
CA GLU A 106 10.54 12.92 1.19
C GLU A 106 10.71 11.54 1.85
N LYS A 107 9.61 10.85 2.17
CA LYS A 107 9.65 9.47 2.67
C LYS A 107 9.69 8.44 1.54
N ALA A 108 8.93 8.69 0.46
CA ALA A 108 8.79 7.76 -0.66
C ALA A 108 10.07 7.66 -1.50
N LYS A 109 10.68 8.80 -1.85
CA LYS A 109 11.83 8.91 -2.75
C LYS A 109 13.00 7.97 -2.37
N PRO A 110 13.54 7.97 -1.13
CA PRO A 110 14.67 7.10 -0.79
C PRO A 110 14.32 5.61 -0.84
N MET A 111 13.03 5.25 -0.75
CA MET A 111 12.60 3.86 -0.91
C MET A 111 12.58 3.47 -2.38
N PHE A 112 12.07 4.35 -3.26
CA PHE A 112 12.12 4.15 -4.71
C PHE A 112 13.55 4.14 -5.27
N ASP A 113 14.42 5.04 -4.81
CA ASP A 113 15.84 5.05 -5.20
C ASP A 113 16.49 3.69 -4.90
N ARG A 114 16.31 3.16 -3.68
CA ARG A 114 16.84 1.85 -3.29
C ARG A 114 16.23 0.70 -4.11
N TYR A 115 14.93 0.77 -4.39
CA TYR A 115 14.25 -0.22 -5.23
C TYR A 115 14.87 -0.29 -6.64
N ILE A 116 15.12 0.87 -7.24
CA ILE A 116 15.77 0.98 -8.56
C ILE A 116 17.23 0.48 -8.51
N GLU A 117 17.99 0.84 -7.47
CA GLU A 117 19.39 0.43 -7.30
C GLU A 117 19.57 -1.08 -7.18
N ARG A 118 18.60 -1.78 -6.58
CA ARG A 118 18.60 -3.25 -6.48
C ARG A 118 18.30 -3.96 -7.80
N ASN A 119 18.27 -3.22 -8.93
CA ASN A 119 18.09 -3.73 -10.29
C ASN A 119 16.76 -4.47 -10.50
N GLN A 120 15.72 -4.11 -9.73
CA GLN A 120 14.36 -4.53 -10.06
C GLN A 120 13.91 -3.74 -11.29
N LYS A 121 13.92 -4.40 -12.45
CA LYS A 121 13.68 -3.79 -13.77
C LYS A 121 12.35 -4.24 -14.36
N GLU A 122 11.32 -4.41 -13.54
CA GLU A 122 9.99 -4.51 -14.09
C GLU A 122 9.68 -3.17 -14.79
N TYR A 123 9.53 -3.22 -16.11
CA TYR A 123 9.33 -2.03 -16.94
C TYR A 123 8.14 -1.19 -16.45
N ARG A 124 7.12 -1.84 -15.86
CA ARG A 124 5.95 -1.20 -15.27
C ARG A 124 6.33 -0.35 -14.06
N ASP A 125 7.05 -0.91 -13.10
CA ASP A 125 7.46 -0.21 -11.89
C ASP A 125 8.37 0.98 -12.21
N LEU A 126 9.27 0.83 -13.19
CA LEU A 126 10.11 1.95 -13.65
C LEU A 126 9.28 3.12 -14.21
N VAL A 127 8.19 2.85 -14.92
CA VAL A 127 7.30 3.92 -15.43
C VAL A 127 6.47 4.51 -14.30
N GLU A 128 5.93 3.70 -13.40
CA GLU A 128 5.16 4.21 -12.26
C GLU A 128 6.02 5.10 -11.36
N ILE A 129 7.22 4.66 -11.02
CA ILE A 129 8.19 5.46 -10.28
C ILE A 129 8.55 6.71 -11.08
N GLY A 130 8.91 6.57 -12.37
CA GLY A 130 9.24 7.71 -13.23
C GLY A 130 8.14 8.77 -13.28
N ALA A 131 6.87 8.34 -13.32
CA ALA A 131 5.73 9.24 -13.24
C ALA A 131 5.68 9.99 -11.91
N LEU A 132 5.96 9.32 -10.79
CA LEU A 132 6.05 9.96 -9.48
C LEU A 132 7.20 10.98 -9.39
N TYR A 133 8.38 10.70 -9.97
CA TYR A 133 9.47 11.69 -10.05
C TYR A 133 9.05 12.92 -10.88
N MET A 134 8.41 12.71 -12.03
CA MET A 134 7.90 13.80 -12.88
C MET A 134 6.94 14.71 -12.11
N MET A 135 5.99 14.12 -11.39
CA MET A 135 4.99 14.86 -10.61
C MET A 135 5.59 15.64 -9.43
N ASN A 136 6.77 15.23 -8.96
CA ASN A 136 7.52 15.93 -7.92
C ASN A 136 8.63 16.84 -8.48
N GLY A 137 8.62 17.11 -9.80
CA GLY A 137 9.50 18.09 -10.45
C GLY A 137 10.88 17.56 -10.88
N ASP A 138 11.19 16.29 -10.62
CA ASP A 138 12.44 15.67 -11.07
C ASP A 138 12.24 15.03 -12.45
N ARG A 139 12.16 15.91 -13.45
CA ARG A 139 11.96 15.51 -14.85
C ARG A 139 13.12 14.68 -15.40
N GLU A 140 14.35 15.00 -15.02
CA GLU A 140 15.54 14.31 -15.51
C GLU A 140 15.54 12.84 -15.10
N THR A 141 15.28 12.55 -13.82
CA THR A 141 15.18 11.18 -13.33
C THR A 141 14.00 10.45 -13.97
N ALA A 142 12.85 11.11 -14.12
CA ALA A 142 11.68 10.53 -14.76
C ALA A 142 11.97 10.08 -16.20
N GLU A 143 12.55 10.94 -17.04
CA GLU A 143 12.91 10.63 -18.43
C GLU A 143 13.91 9.48 -18.50
N ARG A 144 14.92 9.45 -17.62
CA ARG A 144 15.87 8.33 -17.54
C ARG A 144 15.19 6.99 -17.22
N LEU A 145 14.20 7.00 -16.33
CA LEU A 145 13.45 5.80 -15.96
C LEU A 145 12.55 5.34 -17.10
N PHE A 146 11.85 6.26 -17.78
CA PHE A 146 11.06 5.98 -18.97
C PHE A 146 11.92 5.37 -20.09
N ASP A 147 13.09 5.96 -20.38
CA ASP A 147 14.03 5.44 -21.38
C ASP A 147 14.52 4.02 -21.03
N THR A 148 14.71 3.75 -19.74
CA THR A 148 15.12 2.42 -19.28
C THR A 148 13.98 1.41 -19.44
N ALA A 149 12.76 1.79 -19.08
CA ALA A 149 11.57 0.96 -19.23
C ALA A 149 11.31 0.63 -20.71
N PHE A 150 11.27 1.63 -21.57
CA PHE A 150 10.93 1.48 -22.99
C PHE A 150 11.99 0.77 -23.82
N ARG A 151 13.26 0.78 -23.38
CA ARG A 151 14.30 -0.09 -23.95
C ARG A 151 14.03 -1.58 -23.72
N SER A 152 13.36 -1.93 -22.61
CA SER A 152 13.02 -3.32 -22.30
C SER A 152 11.68 -3.71 -22.92
N ARG A 153 10.63 -2.93 -22.67
CA ARG A 153 9.28 -3.19 -23.15
C ARG A 153 8.45 -1.91 -23.23
N TRP A 154 7.70 -1.82 -24.31
CA TRP A 154 6.73 -0.77 -24.58
C TRP A 154 5.36 -1.45 -24.69
N GLU A 155 4.41 -0.97 -23.90
CA GLU A 155 3.07 -1.53 -23.77
C GLU A 155 2.10 -0.36 -23.58
N PHE A 156 0.82 -0.57 -23.88
CA PHE A 156 -0.20 0.48 -23.84
C PHE A 156 -0.22 1.24 -22.49
N TRP A 157 -0.20 0.52 -21.36
CA TRP A 157 -0.26 1.13 -20.03
C TRP A 157 1.02 1.88 -19.65
N SER A 158 2.18 1.36 -20.05
CA SER A 158 3.45 2.05 -19.77
C SER A 158 3.58 3.37 -20.56
N ILE A 159 3.10 3.40 -21.80
CA ILE A 159 3.07 4.64 -22.60
C ILE A 159 2.07 5.64 -22.03
N THR A 160 0.87 5.17 -21.66
CA THR A 160 -0.18 6.05 -21.12
C THR A 160 0.19 6.61 -19.74
N TYR A 161 0.92 5.88 -18.89
CA TYR A 161 1.38 6.38 -17.60
C TYR A 161 2.46 7.45 -17.75
N ALA A 162 3.44 7.23 -18.64
CA ALA A 162 4.44 8.25 -18.94
C ALA A 162 3.78 9.53 -19.51
N ALA A 163 2.82 9.39 -20.43
CA ALA A 163 2.07 10.51 -20.97
C ALA A 163 1.25 11.23 -19.87
N GLY A 164 0.58 10.46 -19.01
CA GLY A 164 -0.17 10.98 -17.87
C GLY A 164 0.71 11.81 -16.93
N ALA A 165 1.94 11.37 -16.68
CA ALA A 165 2.89 12.07 -15.82
C ALA A 165 3.18 13.50 -16.30
N TYR A 166 3.38 13.68 -17.61
CA TYR A 166 3.58 15.02 -18.21
C TYR A 166 2.36 15.93 -18.08
N LEU A 167 1.17 15.35 -17.91
CA LEU A 167 -0.09 16.06 -17.72
C LEU A 167 -0.49 16.17 -16.23
N GLY A 168 0.36 15.71 -15.30
CA GLY A 168 0.08 15.73 -13.87
C GLY A 168 -0.96 14.69 -13.43
N VAL A 169 -1.18 13.63 -14.21
CA VAL A 169 -2.07 12.52 -13.87
C VAL A 169 -1.28 11.45 -13.12
N LYS A 170 -1.72 11.12 -11.89
CA LYS A 170 -1.12 10.04 -11.10
C LYS A 170 -1.26 8.69 -11.82
N PRO A 171 -0.21 7.84 -11.83
CA PRO A 171 -0.32 6.49 -12.37
C PRO A 171 -1.33 5.68 -11.54
N GLN A 172 -2.03 4.75 -12.19
CA GLN A 172 -2.91 3.79 -11.50
C GLN A 172 -2.07 2.55 -11.17
N GLY A 173 -1.80 2.30 -9.89
CA GLY A 173 -1.16 1.06 -9.43
C GLY A 173 -2.04 -0.17 -9.66
#